data_AF-A0A285JJD3-F1
#
_entry.id   AF-A0A285JJD3-F1
#
_cell.length_a   1.000
_cell.length_b   1.000
_cell.length_c   1.000
_cell.angle_alpha   90.00
_cell.angle_beta   90.00
_cell.angle_gamma   90.00
#
_symmetry.space_group_name_H-M   'P 1'
#
loop_
_entity.id
_entity.type
_entity.pdbx_description
1 polymer ?
#
loop_
_entity_poly.entity_id
_entity_poly.type
_entity_poly.pdbx_seq_one_letter_code
_entity_poly.pdbx_strand_id
1 'polypeptide(L)'
;MQITNPLLAPTKLLDFDAAPLAHLIESRSWRDLSEYDRIGAAYDFVRNEISFGYNRADDIPASEVLSDGYGQCNTKGTLLMALLRGVGVRCRLHGFTIHKGLQRGVVPELVYPLAPEEILHSWVEIEFQGAWINLEGFILDDAFFEVLQRSFSDTDSLCGYGAGTDCLGAPPVAWNGEDTYIQKTGIVQDFGVYDTPDAF
;
A
#
# COMPACT_ATOMS: atom_id res chain seq x y z
N MET A 1 -2.91 -29.93 -16.32
CA MET A 1 -3.24 -28.51 -16.07
C MET A 1 -2.10 -27.92 -15.26
N GLN A 2 -1.38 -26.93 -15.78
CA GLN A 2 -0.50 -26.13 -14.92
C GLN A 2 -1.40 -25.42 -13.92
N ILE A 3 -1.24 -25.73 -12.63
CA ILE A 3 -1.89 -24.99 -11.56
C ILE A 3 -1.17 -23.63 -11.55
N THR A 4 -1.83 -22.60 -12.05
CA THR A 4 -1.35 -21.22 -11.91
C THR A 4 -1.37 -20.88 -10.43
N ASN A 5 -0.22 -20.49 -9.89
CA ASN A 5 -0.11 -20.05 -8.51
C ASN A 5 -0.96 -18.78 -8.32
N PRO A 6 -2.02 -18.80 -7.48
CA PRO A 6 -2.93 -17.67 -7.33
C PRO A 6 -2.23 -16.40 -6.84
N LEU A 7 -1.12 -16.54 -6.11
CA LEU A 7 -0.32 -15.43 -5.58
C LEU A 7 0.61 -14.77 -6.62
N LEU A 8 0.62 -15.29 -7.85
CA LEU A 8 1.35 -14.73 -9.00
C LEU A 8 0.44 -14.50 -10.21
N ALA A 9 -0.83 -14.88 -10.12
CA ALA A 9 -1.74 -14.78 -11.24
C ALA A 9 -2.25 -13.33 -11.40
N PRO A 10 -2.46 -12.87 -12.65
CA PRO A 10 -3.16 -11.62 -12.90
C PRO A 10 -4.65 -11.75 -12.55
N THR A 11 -5.28 -10.63 -12.24
CA THR A 11 -6.72 -10.53 -11.97
C THR A 11 -7.31 -9.30 -12.66
N LYS A 12 -8.59 -8.96 -12.40
CA LYS A 12 -9.17 -7.72 -12.93
C LYS A 12 -8.49 -6.51 -12.30
N LEU A 13 -8.18 -6.57 -11.01
CA LEU A 13 -7.51 -5.49 -10.29
C LEU A 13 -5.98 -5.54 -10.41
N LEU A 14 -5.40 -6.74 -10.48
CA LEU A 14 -3.96 -6.97 -10.58
C LEU A 14 -3.55 -7.19 -12.04
N ASP A 15 -3.84 -6.22 -12.89
CA ASP A 15 -3.69 -6.28 -14.34
C ASP A 15 -2.26 -5.93 -14.82
N PHE A 16 -1.23 -6.54 -14.21
CA PHE A 16 0.18 -6.20 -14.47
C PHE A 16 0.67 -6.51 -15.89
N ASP A 17 -0.10 -7.25 -16.68
CA ASP A 17 0.14 -7.47 -18.11
C ASP A 17 -0.38 -6.31 -18.99
N ALA A 18 -1.14 -5.37 -18.41
CA ALA A 18 -1.58 -4.16 -19.10
C ALA A 18 -0.37 -3.32 -19.53
N ALA A 19 -0.44 -2.75 -20.74
CA ALA A 19 0.68 -2.06 -21.37
C ALA A 19 1.39 -1.01 -20.48
N PRO A 20 0.69 -0.15 -19.70
CA PRO A 20 1.35 0.82 -18.82
C PRO A 20 2.23 0.16 -17.75
N LEU A 21 1.73 -0.89 -17.08
CA LEU A 21 2.45 -1.60 -16.02
C LEU A 21 3.59 -2.44 -16.58
N ALA A 22 3.32 -3.18 -17.67
CA ALA A 22 4.35 -3.98 -18.34
C ALA A 22 5.51 -3.11 -18.82
N HIS A 23 5.20 -1.94 -19.40
CA HIS A 23 6.22 -0.98 -19.85
C HIS A 23 7.00 -0.37 -18.68
N LEU A 24 6.33 -0.03 -17.56
CA LEU A 24 7.02 0.45 -16.36
C LEU A 24 8.00 -0.60 -15.83
N ILE A 25 7.58 -1.85 -15.68
CA ILE A 25 8.44 -2.93 -15.19
C ILE A 25 9.64 -3.17 -16.12
N GLU A 26 9.42 -3.15 -17.43
CA GLU A 26 10.48 -3.34 -18.43
C GLU A 26 11.47 -2.17 -18.46
N SER A 27 10.97 -0.93 -18.52
CA SER A 27 11.80 0.28 -18.57
C SER A 27 12.66 0.49 -17.33
N ARG A 28 12.21 -0.02 -16.17
CA ARG A 28 12.96 0.01 -14.92
C ARG A 28 13.89 -1.20 -14.73
N SER A 29 13.84 -2.18 -15.64
CA SER A 29 14.60 -3.44 -15.56
C SER A 29 14.44 -4.19 -14.23
N TRP A 30 13.28 -4.07 -13.57
CA TRP A 30 13.10 -4.64 -12.22
C TRP A 30 13.22 -6.17 -12.19
N ARG A 31 12.97 -6.84 -13.31
CA ARG A 31 13.11 -8.31 -13.41
C ARG A 31 14.57 -8.78 -13.31
N ASP A 32 15.51 -7.91 -13.63
CA ASP A 32 16.96 -8.21 -13.63
C ASP A 32 17.61 -7.96 -12.27
N LEU A 33 16.90 -7.29 -11.35
CA LEU A 33 17.36 -7.02 -9.99
C LEU A 33 17.31 -8.27 -9.11
N SER A 34 18.02 -8.26 -7.97
CA SER A 34 17.83 -9.31 -6.96
C SER A 34 16.38 -9.30 -6.43
N GLU A 35 15.94 -10.36 -5.76
CA GLU A 35 14.61 -10.39 -5.15
C GLU A 35 14.42 -9.24 -4.15
N TYR A 36 15.42 -8.98 -3.29
CA TYR A 36 15.41 -7.88 -2.35
C TYR A 36 15.26 -6.51 -3.05
N ASP A 37 16.06 -6.30 -4.11
CA ASP A 37 16.13 -5.02 -4.81
C ASP A 37 14.87 -4.77 -5.65
N ARG A 38 14.28 -5.80 -6.28
CA ARG A 38 13.03 -5.63 -7.06
C ARG A 38 11.83 -5.35 -6.16
N ILE A 39 11.78 -5.96 -4.96
CA ILE A 39 10.77 -5.65 -3.94
C ILE A 39 10.90 -4.20 -3.53
N GLY A 40 12.10 -3.78 -3.13
CA GLY A 40 12.39 -2.41 -2.72
C GLY A 40 12.06 -1.40 -3.80
N ALA A 41 12.44 -1.66 -5.05
CA ALA A 41 12.17 -0.74 -6.15
C ALA A 41 10.67 -0.58 -6.47
N ALA A 42 9.90 -1.67 -6.43
CA ALA A 42 8.43 -1.59 -6.59
C ALA A 42 7.77 -0.88 -5.40
N TYR A 43 8.24 -1.17 -4.18
CA TYR A 43 7.76 -0.55 -2.95
C TYR A 43 8.02 0.96 -2.93
N ASP A 44 9.25 1.39 -3.21
CA ASP A 44 9.66 2.78 -3.23
C ASP A 44 8.97 3.55 -4.35
N PHE A 45 8.75 2.94 -5.52
CA PHE A 45 7.96 3.53 -6.59
C PHE A 45 6.54 3.85 -6.11
N VAL A 46 5.84 2.88 -5.53
CA VAL A 46 4.46 3.11 -5.03
C VAL A 46 4.46 4.11 -3.88
N ARG A 47 5.45 4.05 -3.00
CA ARG A 47 5.55 4.95 -1.85
C ARG A 47 5.77 6.40 -2.28
N ASN A 48 6.76 6.64 -3.12
CA ASN A 48 7.33 7.97 -3.37
C ASN A 48 6.99 8.57 -4.74
N GLU A 49 6.58 7.77 -5.74
CA GLU A 49 6.20 8.27 -7.07
C GLU A 49 4.68 8.31 -7.29
N ILE A 50 3.89 7.63 -6.43
CA ILE A 50 2.42 7.65 -6.46
C ILE A 50 1.92 8.46 -5.26
N SER A 51 1.35 9.64 -5.50
CA SER A 51 0.94 10.54 -4.42
C SER A 51 -0.17 9.94 -3.55
N PHE A 52 -0.24 10.33 -2.29
CA PHE A 52 -1.37 9.98 -1.43
C PHE A 52 -2.63 10.78 -1.82
N GLY A 53 -3.75 10.10 -2.10
CA GLY A 53 -5.01 10.72 -2.52
C GLY A 53 -6.15 9.72 -2.66
N TYR A 54 -7.39 10.18 -2.80
CA TYR A 54 -8.56 9.29 -2.91
C TYR A 54 -9.00 9.14 -4.36
N ASN A 55 -8.89 7.92 -4.91
CA ASN A 55 -9.43 7.60 -6.23
C ASN A 55 -10.96 7.60 -6.22
N ARG A 56 -11.57 7.46 -7.40
CA ARG A 56 -13.03 7.42 -7.57
C ARG A 56 -13.69 6.25 -6.83
N ALA A 57 -12.96 5.16 -6.63
CA ALA A 57 -13.40 3.92 -5.99
C ALA A 57 -12.17 3.10 -5.57
N ASP A 58 -12.38 2.12 -4.70
CA ASP A 58 -11.31 1.21 -4.24
C ASP A 58 -11.08 0.04 -5.21
N ASP A 59 -12.09 -0.33 -6.00
CA ASP A 59 -12.10 -1.49 -6.89
C ASP A 59 -11.70 -1.16 -8.34
N ILE A 60 -10.64 -0.35 -8.50
CA ILE A 60 -10.10 0.06 -9.79
C ILE A 60 -8.82 -0.71 -10.16
N PRO A 61 -8.58 -1.01 -11.45
CA PRO A 61 -7.37 -1.73 -11.88
C PRO A 61 -6.08 -0.99 -11.52
N ALA A 62 -5.01 -1.74 -11.24
CA ALA A 62 -3.68 -1.18 -10.97
C ALA A 62 -3.19 -0.27 -12.11
N SER A 63 -3.51 -0.59 -13.37
CA SER A 63 -3.17 0.27 -14.51
C SER A 63 -3.88 1.63 -14.48
N GLU A 64 -5.11 1.69 -13.93
CA GLU A 64 -5.85 2.94 -13.71
C GLU A 64 -5.20 3.74 -12.57
N VAL A 65 -4.85 3.10 -11.44
CA VAL A 65 -4.13 3.76 -10.32
C VAL A 65 -2.81 4.37 -10.79
N LEU A 66 -2.05 3.64 -11.62
CA LEU A 66 -0.82 4.15 -12.21
C LEU A 66 -1.08 5.38 -13.09
N SER A 67 -2.16 5.35 -13.88
CA SER A 67 -2.54 6.48 -14.76
C SER A 67 -3.01 7.71 -13.97
N ASP A 68 -3.70 7.51 -12.85
CA ASP A 68 -4.13 8.58 -11.96
C ASP A 68 -2.92 9.25 -11.30
N GLY A 69 -1.86 8.48 -11.01
CA GLY A 69 -0.65 8.97 -10.35
C GLY A 69 -0.82 9.22 -8.85
N TYR A 70 -1.95 8.81 -8.27
CA TYR A 70 -2.22 8.89 -6.84
C TYR A 70 -3.12 7.74 -6.37
N GLY A 71 -3.09 7.48 -5.07
CA GLY A 71 -4.04 6.58 -4.44
C GLY A 71 -3.97 6.55 -2.92
N GLN A 72 -4.87 5.76 -2.34
CA GLN A 72 -5.00 5.53 -0.91
C GLN A 72 -4.52 4.11 -0.60
N CYS A 73 -4.57 3.67 0.67
CA CYS A 73 -4.12 2.33 1.09
C CYS A 73 -4.55 1.18 0.17
N ASN A 74 -5.83 1.02 -0.18
CA ASN A 74 -6.32 -0.12 -0.97
C ASN A 74 -5.89 -0.02 -2.44
N THR A 75 -5.96 1.16 -3.05
CA THR A 75 -5.58 1.35 -4.47
C THR A 75 -4.06 1.34 -4.67
N LYS A 76 -3.29 1.98 -3.78
CA LYS A 76 -1.82 1.85 -3.76
C LYS A 76 -1.39 0.41 -3.44
N GLY A 77 -2.11 -0.29 -2.56
CA GLY A 77 -1.90 -1.71 -2.28
C GLY A 77 -2.14 -2.58 -3.52
N THR A 78 -3.21 -2.30 -4.27
CA THR A 78 -3.52 -2.96 -5.55
C THR A 78 -2.42 -2.75 -6.58
N LEU A 79 -1.94 -1.51 -6.73
CA LEU A 79 -0.81 -1.20 -7.61
C LEU A 79 0.47 -1.93 -7.18
N LEU A 80 0.80 -1.89 -5.88
CA LEU A 80 1.97 -2.57 -5.33
C LEU A 80 1.92 -4.07 -5.59
N MET A 81 0.78 -4.72 -5.29
CA MET A 81 0.59 -6.14 -5.57
C MET A 81 0.76 -6.48 -7.05
N ALA A 82 0.22 -5.66 -7.96
CA ALA A 82 0.36 -5.87 -9.39
C ALA A 82 1.83 -5.79 -9.84
N LEU A 83 2.57 -4.76 -9.39
CA LEU A 83 3.99 -4.61 -9.70
C LEU A 83 4.83 -5.78 -9.15
N LEU A 84 4.60 -6.17 -7.90
CA LEU A 84 5.28 -7.30 -7.25
C LEU A 84 5.05 -8.61 -8.03
N ARG A 85 3.80 -8.91 -8.41
CA ARG A 85 3.50 -10.10 -9.22
C ARG A 85 4.13 -10.04 -10.61
N GLY A 86 4.12 -8.86 -11.24
CA GLY A 86 4.74 -8.64 -12.54
C GLY A 86 6.26 -8.84 -12.56
N VAL A 87 6.91 -8.81 -11.39
CA VAL A 87 8.34 -9.15 -11.19
C VAL A 87 8.56 -10.50 -10.49
N GLY A 88 7.51 -11.30 -10.33
CA GLY A 88 7.57 -12.67 -9.84
C GLY A 88 7.56 -12.84 -8.31
N VAL A 89 7.23 -11.79 -7.55
CA VAL A 89 7.13 -11.84 -6.09
C VAL A 89 5.74 -12.28 -5.68
N ARG A 90 5.65 -13.33 -4.86
CA ARG A 90 4.39 -13.83 -4.32
C ARG A 90 3.86 -12.84 -3.28
N CYS A 91 2.62 -12.41 -3.46
CA CYS A 91 1.98 -11.50 -2.53
C CYS A 91 0.49 -11.81 -2.35
N ARG A 92 -0.03 -11.40 -1.19
CA ARG A 92 -1.45 -11.49 -0.81
C ARG A 92 -1.87 -10.20 -0.10
N LEU A 93 -3.17 -9.97 -0.01
CA LEU A 93 -3.75 -8.83 0.70
C LEU A 93 -4.12 -9.25 2.12
N HIS A 94 -3.95 -8.36 3.10
CA HIS A 94 -4.55 -8.49 4.41
C HIS A 94 -5.57 -7.38 4.59
N GLY A 95 -6.83 -7.74 4.81
CA GLY A 95 -7.95 -6.81 4.92
C GLY A 95 -8.38 -6.59 6.37
N PHE A 96 -8.75 -5.35 6.70
CA PHE A 96 -9.26 -4.99 8.02
C PHE A 96 -10.06 -3.67 7.97
N THR A 97 -10.67 -3.30 9.08
CA THR A 97 -11.15 -1.94 9.30
C THR A 97 -10.22 -1.14 10.19
N ILE A 98 -10.19 0.16 9.96
CA ILE A 98 -9.50 1.13 10.81
C ILE A 98 -10.46 2.20 11.33
N HIS A 99 -10.14 2.80 12.48
CA HIS A 99 -10.89 3.91 13.02
C HIS A 99 -10.73 5.18 12.16
N LYS A 100 -11.83 5.89 11.89
CA LYS A 100 -11.85 7.10 11.04
C LYS A 100 -10.97 8.26 11.48
N GLY A 101 -10.44 8.22 12.70
CA GLY A 101 -9.45 9.18 13.18
C GLY A 101 -8.30 9.40 12.17
N LEU A 102 -7.90 8.34 11.45
CA LEU A 102 -6.86 8.40 10.42
C LEU A 102 -7.21 9.30 9.23
N GLN A 103 -8.49 9.47 8.93
CA GLN A 103 -8.97 10.35 7.86
C GLN A 103 -9.07 11.82 8.28
N ARG A 104 -8.94 12.12 9.58
CA ARG A 104 -9.00 13.51 10.03
C ARG A 104 -7.86 14.31 9.42
N GLY A 105 -8.15 15.50 8.90
CA GLY A 105 -7.17 16.31 8.16
C GLY A 105 -6.93 15.87 6.71
N VAL A 106 -7.49 14.73 6.29
CA VAL A 106 -7.50 14.28 4.88
C VAL A 106 -8.87 14.50 4.27
N VAL A 107 -9.92 14.07 4.96
CA VAL A 107 -11.31 14.35 4.59
C VAL A 107 -11.67 15.78 5.05
N PRO A 108 -12.34 16.60 4.21
CA PRO A 108 -12.73 17.95 4.61
C PRO A 108 -13.57 17.94 5.90
N GLU A 109 -13.21 18.79 6.86
CA GLU A 109 -13.82 18.82 8.22
C GLU A 109 -15.36 19.00 8.18
N LEU A 110 -15.90 19.65 7.14
CA LEU A 110 -17.34 19.81 6.98
C LEU A 110 -18.08 18.49 6.73
N VAL A 111 -17.42 17.52 6.09
CA VAL A 111 -18.02 16.22 5.73
C VAL A 111 -17.52 15.07 6.60
N TYR A 112 -16.42 15.25 7.34
CA TYR A 112 -15.86 14.25 8.26
C TYR A 112 -16.88 13.64 9.25
N PRO A 113 -17.85 14.39 9.81
CA PRO A 113 -18.89 13.80 10.67
C PRO A 113 -19.77 12.76 9.97
N LEU A 114 -19.87 12.79 8.64
CA LEU A 114 -20.64 11.85 7.83
C LEU A 114 -19.87 10.56 7.51
N ALA A 115 -18.55 10.54 7.73
CA ALA A 115 -17.74 9.35 7.51
C ALA A 115 -18.09 8.26 8.53
N PRO A 116 -18.16 6.98 8.10
CA PRO A 116 -18.40 5.85 9.00
C PRO A 116 -17.31 5.79 10.08
N GLU A 117 -17.63 5.25 11.26
CA GLU A 117 -16.65 5.13 12.35
C GLU A 117 -15.46 4.24 11.99
N GLU A 118 -15.73 3.21 11.20
CA GLU A 118 -14.78 2.24 10.68
C GLU A 118 -14.70 2.37 9.15
N ILE A 119 -13.48 2.29 8.61
CA ILE A 119 -13.21 2.39 7.17
C ILE A 119 -12.42 1.16 6.74
N LEU A 120 -12.71 0.65 5.55
CA LEU A 120 -11.96 -0.44 4.94
C LEU A 120 -10.51 -0.05 4.68
N HIS A 121 -9.62 -0.95 5.04
CA HIS A 121 -8.19 -0.78 4.92
C HIS A 121 -7.53 -2.10 4.55
N SER A 122 -6.33 -2.00 4.00
CA SER A 122 -5.51 -3.16 3.73
C SER A 122 -4.02 -2.83 3.70
N TRP A 123 -3.21 -3.86 3.89
CA TRP A 123 -1.80 -3.86 3.53
C TRP A 123 -1.47 -5.06 2.64
N VAL A 124 -0.26 -5.05 2.08
CA VAL A 124 0.25 -6.13 1.25
C VAL A 124 1.16 -7.01 2.08
N GLU A 125 1.03 -8.33 1.97
CA GLU A 125 2.01 -9.27 2.51
C GLU A 125 2.78 -9.93 1.37
N ILE A 126 4.10 -10.04 1.50
CA ILE A 126 4.98 -10.68 0.52
C ILE A 126 5.67 -11.90 1.12
N GLU A 127 5.96 -12.90 0.29
CA GLU A 127 6.84 -13.99 0.68
C GLU A 127 8.29 -13.58 0.38
N PHE A 128 9.12 -13.46 1.42
CA PHE A 128 10.54 -13.14 1.30
C PHE A 128 11.34 -14.04 2.25
N GLN A 129 12.36 -14.72 1.72
CA GLN A 129 13.22 -15.64 2.50
C GLN A 129 12.46 -16.71 3.31
N GLY A 130 11.29 -17.15 2.82
CA GLY A 130 10.46 -18.17 3.47
C GLY A 130 9.57 -17.66 4.61
N ALA A 131 9.47 -16.33 4.79
CA ALA A 131 8.56 -15.69 5.73
C ALA A 131 7.57 -14.77 5.00
N TRP A 132 6.44 -14.50 5.64
CA TRP A 132 5.51 -13.45 5.21
C TRP A 132 5.93 -12.13 5.88
N ILE A 133 6.19 -11.11 5.05
CA ILE A 133 6.56 -9.77 5.49
C ILE A 133 5.42 -8.81 5.17
N ASN A 134 5.03 -7.99 6.13
CA ASN A 134 3.96 -7.01 5.98
C ASN A 134 4.50 -5.71 5.39
N LEU A 135 3.84 -5.18 4.37
CA LEU A 135 4.17 -3.93 3.72
C LEU A 135 2.97 -2.98 3.87
N GLU A 136 2.99 -2.09 4.85
CA GLU A 136 1.95 -1.05 5.05
C GLU A 136 2.54 0.37 4.90
N GLY A 137 3.84 0.56 5.07
CA GLY A 137 4.49 1.87 5.05
C GLY A 137 4.51 2.61 3.70
N PHE A 138 3.96 2.02 2.64
CA PHE A 138 3.95 2.59 1.27
C PHE A 138 2.92 3.72 1.07
N ILE A 139 2.09 4.00 2.08
CA ILE A 139 0.92 4.88 1.91
C ILE A 139 1.33 6.34 1.75
N LEU A 140 2.22 6.83 2.62
CA LEU A 140 2.71 8.21 2.64
C LEU A 140 4.12 8.29 2.06
N ASP A 141 4.34 9.23 1.15
CA ASP A 141 5.66 9.55 0.61
C ASP A 141 6.55 10.26 1.65
N ASP A 142 7.86 10.27 1.39
CA ASP A 142 8.85 10.89 2.29
C ASP A 142 8.57 12.38 2.53
N ALA A 143 8.17 13.13 1.50
CA ALA A 143 7.96 14.58 1.61
C ALA A 143 6.74 14.91 2.49
N PHE A 144 5.66 14.16 2.35
CA PHE A 144 4.48 14.25 3.19
C PHE A 144 4.83 13.89 4.64
N PHE A 145 5.60 12.82 4.81
CA PHE A 145 6.00 12.37 6.13
C PHE A 145 6.90 13.38 6.86
N GLU A 146 7.87 13.99 6.18
CA GLU A 146 8.69 15.08 6.74
C GLU A 146 7.85 16.30 7.17
N VAL A 147 6.74 16.57 6.50
CA VAL A 147 5.80 17.62 6.92
C VAL A 147 5.09 17.22 8.20
N LEU A 148 4.64 15.97 8.34
CA LEU A 148 4.03 15.49 9.58
C LEU A 148 5.01 15.57 10.75
N GLN A 149 6.23 15.08 10.60
CA GLN A 149 7.26 15.11 11.64
C GLN A 149 7.56 16.54 12.13
N ARG A 150 7.64 17.51 11.20
CA ARG A 150 7.85 18.92 11.56
C ARG A 150 6.62 19.55 12.21
N SER A 151 5.42 19.17 11.78
CA SER A 151 4.17 19.75 12.28
C SER A 151 3.79 19.23 13.66
N PHE A 152 4.22 18.03 14.00
CA PHE A 152 3.92 17.33 15.25
C PHE A 152 5.18 16.98 16.05
N SER A 153 6.20 17.86 16.04
CA SER A 153 7.51 17.61 16.67
C SER A 153 7.48 17.37 18.19
N ASP A 154 6.37 17.74 18.85
CA ASP A 154 6.21 17.63 20.30
C ASP A 154 5.60 16.28 20.74
N THR A 155 5.32 15.36 19.80
CA THR A 155 4.72 14.04 20.08
C THR A 155 5.29 12.96 19.16
N ASP A 156 5.52 11.78 19.73
CA ASP A 156 5.86 10.59 18.94
C ASP A 156 4.62 9.81 18.48
N SER A 157 3.44 10.10 19.03
CA SER A 157 2.18 9.47 18.63
C SER A 157 1.32 10.41 17.78
N LEU A 158 0.80 9.89 16.67
CA LEU A 158 -0.09 10.59 15.74
C LEU A 158 -1.17 9.62 15.23
N CYS A 159 -2.42 10.06 15.28
CA CYS A 159 -3.56 9.40 14.65
C CYS A 159 -4.37 10.45 13.86
N GLY A 160 -4.08 10.56 12.56
CA GLY A 160 -4.65 11.55 11.66
C GLY A 160 -3.74 11.81 10.47
N TYR A 161 -4.22 12.56 9.49
CA TYR A 161 -3.48 12.94 8.28
C TYR A 161 -2.93 11.72 7.50
N GLY A 162 -3.61 10.57 7.59
CA GLY A 162 -3.14 9.32 6.98
C GLY A 162 -2.04 8.58 7.77
N ALA A 163 -1.68 9.02 8.97
CA ALA A 163 -0.71 8.34 9.84
C ALA A 163 -1.34 7.89 11.17
N GLY A 164 -1.04 6.66 11.58
CA GLY A 164 -1.45 5.99 12.81
C GLY A 164 -0.27 5.26 13.42
N THR A 165 0.59 6.00 14.10
CA THR A 165 1.87 5.51 14.62
C THR A 165 2.16 6.08 16.00
N ASP A 166 2.86 5.30 16.83
CA ASP A 166 3.40 5.71 18.13
C ASP A 166 4.91 6.01 18.08
N CYS A 167 5.49 6.04 16.87
CA CYS A 167 6.90 6.30 16.63
C CYS A 167 7.13 7.28 15.46
N LEU A 168 6.40 8.41 15.44
CA LEU A 168 6.44 9.42 14.39
C LEU A 168 7.86 9.92 14.06
N GLY A 169 8.77 9.99 15.03
CA GLY A 169 10.16 10.39 14.79
C GLY A 169 10.94 9.44 13.87
N ALA A 170 10.61 8.14 13.85
CA ALA A 170 11.28 7.14 13.02
C ALA A 170 10.41 5.88 12.85
N PRO A 171 9.28 5.94 12.12
CA PRO A 171 8.46 4.76 11.92
C PRO A 171 9.13 3.81 10.93
N PRO A 172 8.84 2.50 11.04
CA PRO A 172 9.38 1.50 10.13
C PRO A 172 8.64 1.58 8.78
N VAL A 173 8.89 2.62 7.98
CA VAL A 173 8.18 2.84 6.69
C VAL A 173 9.01 2.48 5.46
N ALA A 174 10.33 2.41 5.59
CA ALA A 174 11.22 2.08 4.49
C ALA A 174 11.43 0.57 4.40
N TRP A 175 11.48 0.04 3.18
CA TRP A 175 11.82 -1.37 2.95
C TRP A 175 13.27 -1.64 3.37
N ASN A 176 13.46 -2.60 4.26
CA ASN A 176 14.77 -3.07 4.73
C ASN A 176 14.86 -4.61 4.82
N GLY A 177 13.87 -5.34 4.28
CA GLY A 177 13.73 -6.78 4.46
C GLY A 177 12.81 -7.22 5.61
N GLU A 178 12.27 -6.27 6.37
CA GLU A 178 11.39 -6.50 7.53
C GLU A 178 10.03 -5.83 7.32
N ASP A 179 9.12 -6.05 8.27
CA ASP A 179 7.78 -5.47 8.21
C ASP A 179 7.82 -3.94 8.21
N THR A 180 6.96 -3.32 7.39
CA THR A 180 6.75 -1.87 7.38
C THR A 180 5.35 -1.50 7.85
N TYR A 181 5.24 -0.42 8.63
CA TYR A 181 3.97 0.06 9.21
C TYR A 181 3.89 1.57 9.28
N ILE A 182 2.66 2.09 9.11
CA ILE A 182 2.32 3.51 9.29
C ILE A 182 0.92 3.74 9.86
N GLN A 183 0.02 2.75 9.83
CA GLN A 183 -1.38 2.89 10.29
C GLN A 183 -1.86 1.76 11.21
N LYS A 184 -0.99 0.79 11.55
CA LYS A 184 -1.30 -0.36 12.42
C LYS A 184 -2.03 -0.03 13.73
N THR A 185 -1.82 1.12 14.36
CA THR A 185 -2.47 1.46 15.64
C THR A 185 -3.96 1.77 15.49
N GLY A 186 -4.45 1.95 14.26
CA GLY A 186 -5.84 2.26 13.96
C GLY A 186 -6.76 1.06 13.74
N ILE A 187 -6.24 -0.18 13.73
CA ILE A 187 -7.01 -1.39 13.38
C ILE A 187 -8.12 -1.65 14.41
N VAL A 188 -9.34 -1.90 13.92
CA VAL A 188 -10.51 -2.23 14.73
C VAL A 188 -10.95 -3.68 14.53
N GLN A 189 -11.10 -4.13 13.28
CA GLN A 189 -11.52 -5.50 12.95
C GLN A 189 -10.60 -6.11 11.90
N ASP A 190 -10.07 -7.29 12.18
CA ASP A 190 -9.22 -8.07 11.27
C ASP A 190 -10.09 -9.04 10.44
N PHE A 191 -10.04 -8.93 9.12
CA PHE A 191 -10.76 -9.80 8.18
C PHE A 191 -9.89 -10.91 7.59
N GLY A 192 -8.59 -10.91 7.90
CA GLY A 192 -7.62 -11.92 7.48
C GLY A 192 -7.06 -11.69 6.09
N VAL A 193 -6.54 -12.78 5.53
CA VAL A 193 -5.75 -12.76 4.29
C VAL A 193 -6.56 -13.22 3.08
N TYR A 194 -6.35 -12.53 1.96
CA TYR A 194 -6.98 -12.78 0.68
C TYR A 194 -5.91 -12.95 -0.40
N ASP A 195 -6.05 -13.96 -1.24
CA ASP A 195 -5.13 -14.17 -2.36
C ASP A 195 -5.12 -12.97 -3.31
N THR A 196 -6.20 -12.21 -3.42
CA THR A 196 -6.36 -11.10 -4.38
C THR A 196 -7.25 -10.00 -3.80
N PRO A 197 -7.04 -8.72 -4.13
CA PRO A 197 -7.96 -7.64 -3.73
C PRO A 197 -9.36 -7.81 -4.34
N ASP A 198 -9.50 -8.55 -5.44
CA ASP A 198 -10.80 -8.86 -6.06
C ASP A 198 -11.75 -9.65 -5.14
N ALA A 199 -11.20 -10.31 -4.11
CA ALA A 199 -11.94 -11.15 -3.18
C ALA A 199 -12.18 -10.50 -1.81
N PHE A 200 -11.65 -9.29 -1.60
CA PHE A 200 -11.79 -8.51 -0.38
C PHE A 200 -13.01 -7.59 -0.45
#